data_AF-A0A8T4P2C2-F1
#
_entry.id   AF-A0A8T4P2C2-F1
#
_cell.length_a   1.000
_cell.length_b   1.000
_cell.length_c   1.000
_cell.angle_alpha   90.00
_cell.angle_beta   90.00
_cell.angle_gamma   90.00
#
_symmetry.space_group_name_H-M   'P 1'
#
loop_
_entity.id
_entity.type
_entity.pdbx_description
1 polymer ?
#
loop_
_entity_poly.entity_id
_entity_poly.type
_entity_poly.pdbx_seq_one_letter_code
_entity_poly.pdbx_strand_id
1 'polypeptide(L)'
;MKLHQQFDLNLKALKPDNVNEIPKVINELPVLVEKLVKDLLREGYIVIESSARYMGVPQSITIIKDFTGPFVLNFSSKVIEDFRAFSRKLGVENLFE
;
A
#
# COMPACT_ATOMS: atom_id res chain seq x y z
N MET A 1 -3.76 0.09 -22.55
CA MET A 1 -2.62 -0.61 -21.93
C MET A 1 -2.80 -0.52 -20.42
N LYS A 2 -2.52 -1.61 -19.68
CA LYS A 2 -2.60 -1.58 -18.21
C LYS A 2 -1.23 -1.31 -17.65
N LEU A 3 -1.09 -0.24 -16.87
CA LEU A 3 0.14 0.07 -16.16
C LEU A 3 -0.04 -0.33 -14.70
N HIS A 4 1.02 -0.87 -14.12
CA HIS A 4 1.01 -1.32 -12.73
C HIS A 4 2.27 -0.88 -12.00
N GLN A 5 2.13 -0.65 -10.70
CA GLN A 5 3.21 -0.39 -9.77
C GLN A 5 2.99 -1.29 -8.56
N GLN A 6 4.01 -2.06 -8.18
CA GLN A 6 4.00 -2.87 -6.96
C GLN A 6 4.76 -2.13 -5.86
N PHE A 7 4.26 -2.28 -4.63
CA PHE A 7 4.92 -1.84 -3.41
C PHE A 7 5.02 -3.04 -2.48
N ASP A 8 6.23 -3.36 -2.06
CA ASP A 8 6.53 -4.53 -1.23
C ASP A 8 6.56 -4.16 0.25
N LEU A 9 6.14 -5.07 1.10
CA LEU A 9 6.08 -4.85 2.54
C LEU A 9 7.49 -4.67 3.12
N ASN A 10 7.73 -3.52 3.72
CA ASN A 10 8.97 -3.23 4.42
C ASN A 10 8.97 -3.90 5.79
N LEU A 11 9.57 -5.09 5.87
CA LEU A 11 9.66 -5.86 7.11
C LEU A 11 10.44 -5.12 8.22
N LYS A 12 11.26 -4.11 7.90
CA LYS A 12 11.94 -3.30 8.92
C LYS A 12 10.96 -2.38 9.65
N ALA A 13 9.93 -1.89 8.97
CA ALA A 13 8.87 -1.07 9.58
C ALA A 13 7.95 -1.87 10.50
N LEU A 14 8.01 -3.20 10.43
CA LEU A 14 7.15 -4.14 11.15
C LEU A 14 7.81 -4.84 12.32
N LYS A 15 9.09 -4.60 12.60
CA LYS A 15 9.76 -5.18 13.75
C LYS A 15 9.34 -4.39 14.99
N PRO A 16 8.49 -4.94 15.87
CA PRO A 16 8.17 -4.27 17.11
C PRO A 16 9.38 -4.37 18.02
N ASP A 17 9.85 -3.23 18.53
CA ASP A 17 10.97 -3.18 19.48
C ASP A 17 10.58 -3.78 20.84
N ASN A 18 9.28 -3.93 21.11
CA ASN A 18 8.72 -4.46 22.34
C ASN A 18 7.61 -5.50 22.06
N VAL A 19 7.65 -6.63 22.78
CA VAL A 19 6.65 -7.71 22.72
C VAL A 19 5.23 -7.20 23.03
N ASN A 20 5.10 -6.19 23.88
CA ASN A 20 3.80 -5.59 24.24
C ASN A 20 3.13 -4.82 23.09
N GLU A 21 3.87 -4.46 22.05
CA GLU A 21 3.33 -3.75 20.88
C GLU A 21 2.80 -4.71 19.82
N ILE A 22 3.17 -5.99 19.88
CA ILE A 22 2.74 -7.02 18.93
C ILE A 22 1.20 -7.10 18.82
N PRO A 23 0.42 -7.15 19.92
CA PRO A 23 -1.04 -7.18 19.82
C PRO A 23 -1.62 -5.93 19.16
N LYS A 24 -1.00 -4.77 19.40
CA LYS A 24 -1.42 -3.50 18.80
C LYS A 24 -1.16 -3.51 17.29
N VAL A 25 0.05 -3.92 16.88
CA VAL A 25 0.45 -4.03 15.46
C VAL A 25 -0.44 -5.02 14.71
N ILE A 26 -0.71 -6.20 15.29
CA ILE A 26 -1.55 -7.23 14.66
C ILE A 26 -3.00 -6.75 14.47
N ASN A 27 -3.53 -5.92 15.36
CA ASN A 27 -4.94 -5.50 15.31
C ASN A 27 -5.15 -4.17 14.55
N GLU A 28 -4.29 -3.17 14.75
CA GLU A 28 -4.49 -1.83 14.18
C GLU A 28 -3.97 -1.74 12.74
N LEU A 29 -2.83 -2.35 12.45
CA LEU A 29 -2.15 -2.16 11.17
C LEU A 29 -2.92 -2.74 9.98
N PRO A 30 -3.53 -3.94 10.06
CA PRO A 30 -4.38 -4.44 8.97
C PRO A 30 -5.56 -3.51 8.65
N VAL A 31 -6.13 -2.86 9.68
CA VAL A 31 -7.24 -1.90 9.50
C VAL A 31 -6.76 -0.63 8.78
N LEU A 32 -5.55 -0.15 9.08
CA LEU A 32 -4.95 0.99 8.37
C LEU A 32 -4.65 0.64 6.91
N VAL A 33 -4.17 -0.58 6.64
CA VAL A 33 -3.91 -1.06 5.27
C VAL A 33 -5.22 -1.19 4.49
N GLU A 34 -6.27 -1.71 5.10
CA GLU A 34 -7.60 -1.79 4.45
C GLU A 34 -8.13 -0.37 4.11
N LYS A 35 -7.91 0.61 4.98
CA LYS A 35 -8.26 2.02 4.70
C LYS A 35 -7.44 2.58 3.54
N LEU A 36 -6.14 2.30 3.48
CA LEU A 36 -5.27 2.71 2.37
C LEU A 36 -5.80 2.15 1.04
N VAL A 37 -6.11 0.85 1.01
CA VAL A 37 -6.69 0.18 -0.17
C VAL A 37 -8.01 0.84 -0.58
N LYS A 38 -8.91 1.12 0.37
CA LYS A 38 -10.18 1.81 0.10
C LYS A 38 -9.99 3.21 -0.48
N ASP A 39 -9.02 3.98 0.02
CA ASP A 39 -8.74 5.32 -0.50
C ASP A 39 -8.16 5.28 -1.93
N LEU A 40 -7.29 4.30 -2.23
CA LEU A 40 -6.78 4.07 -3.59
C LEU A 40 -7.89 3.64 -4.57
N LEU A 41 -8.79 2.75 -4.14
CA LEU A 41 -9.95 2.34 -4.95
C LEU A 41 -10.87 3.53 -5.24
N ARG A 42 -11.08 4.44 -4.28
CA ARG A 42 -11.87 5.67 -4.46
C ARG A 42 -11.25 6.64 -5.46
N GLU A 43 -9.94 6.69 -5.55
CA GLU A 43 -9.18 7.47 -6.55
C GLU A 43 -9.23 6.83 -7.96
N GLY A 44 -9.90 5.69 -8.09
CA GLY A 44 -10.11 4.99 -9.35
C GLY A 44 -8.95 4.06 -9.75
N TYR A 45 -8.09 3.69 -8.81
CA TYR A 45 -7.12 2.63 -9.02
C TYR A 45 -7.78 1.25 -8.84
N ILE A 46 -7.24 0.26 -9.55
CA ILE A 46 -7.44 -1.15 -9.23
C ILE A 46 -6.32 -1.54 -8.28
N VAL A 47 -6.65 -2.21 -7.19
CA VAL A 47 -5.67 -2.64 -6.18
C VAL A 47 -5.73 -4.16 -6.07
N ILE A 48 -4.57 -4.82 -6.15
CA ILE A 48 -4.40 -6.25 -5.94
C ILE A 48 -3.49 -6.43 -4.72
N GLU A 49 -3.98 -7.12 -3.71
CA GLU A 49 -3.20 -7.46 -2.52
C GLU A 49 -2.57 -8.85 -2.67
N SER A 50 -1.35 -9.02 -2.16
CA SER A 50 -0.75 -10.35 -2.03
C SER A 50 -1.59 -11.24 -1.11
N SER A 51 -1.77 -12.50 -1.51
CA SER A 51 -2.40 -13.51 -0.65
C SER A 51 -1.51 -13.89 0.54
N ALA A 52 -0.19 -13.72 0.41
CA ALA A 52 0.74 -13.90 1.51
C ALA A 52 0.65 -12.71 2.46
N ARG A 53 0.52 -12.99 3.76
CA ARG A 53 0.41 -11.98 4.81
C ARG A 53 1.46 -12.17 5.90
N TYR A 54 1.90 -11.07 6.48
CA TYR A 54 2.73 -11.02 7.68
C TYR A 54 2.01 -10.18 8.73
N MET A 55 1.74 -10.75 9.91
CA MET A 55 0.99 -10.09 10.99
C MET A 55 -0.34 -9.45 10.52
N GLY A 56 -1.04 -10.12 9.60
CA GLY A 56 -2.32 -9.64 9.04
C GLY A 56 -2.21 -8.66 7.88
N VAL A 57 -1.01 -8.14 7.59
CA VAL A 57 -0.73 -7.19 6.49
C VAL A 57 -0.28 -7.96 5.23
N PRO A 58 -0.80 -7.65 4.03
CA PRO A 58 -0.32 -8.25 2.78
C PRO A 58 1.17 -7.97 2.54
N GLN A 59 1.89 -8.95 2.00
CA GLN A 59 3.32 -8.81 1.70
C GLN A 59 3.63 -7.87 0.54
N SER A 60 2.64 -7.57 -0.29
CA SER A 60 2.76 -6.54 -1.33
C SER A 60 1.37 -6.04 -1.74
N ILE A 61 1.35 -4.83 -2.29
CA ILE A 61 0.18 -4.20 -2.90
C ILE A 61 0.56 -3.78 -4.32
N THR A 62 -0.18 -4.25 -5.30
CA THR A 62 -0.04 -3.86 -6.70
C THR A 62 -1.18 -2.92 -7.08
N ILE A 63 -0.82 -1.73 -7.53
CA ILE A 63 -1.74 -0.69 -7.99
C ILE A 63 -1.73 -0.68 -9.51
N ILE A 64 -2.92 -0.71 -10.11
CA ILE A 64 -3.13 -0.77 -11.55
C ILE A 64 -4.05 0.38 -11.95
N LYS A 65 -3.79 1.03 -13.09
CA LYS A 65 -4.74 1.95 -13.72
C LYS A 65 -4.85 1.64 -15.21
N ASP A 66 -6.08 1.59 -15.68
CA ASP A 66 -6.36 1.51 -17.11
C ASP A 66 -6.04 2.88 -17.73
N PHE A 67 -5.08 2.90 -18.65
CA PHE A 67 -4.68 4.13 -19.34
C PHE A 67 -5.21 4.13 -20.77
N THR A 68 -5.96 5.18 -21.09
CA THR A 68 -6.49 5.49 -22.42
C THR A 68 -5.86 6.80 -22.92
N GLY A 69 -4.58 6.77 -23.30
CA GLY A 69 -3.90 7.96 -23.83
C GLY A 69 -2.38 7.80 -24.01
N PRO A 70 -1.72 8.74 -24.71
CA PRO A 70 -0.29 8.64 -25.07
C PRO A 70 0.70 8.95 -23.92
N PHE A 71 0.23 9.40 -22.75
CA PHE A 71 1.07 9.91 -21.65
C PHE A 71 1.42 8.87 -20.57
N VAL A 72 1.97 7.73 -21.00
CA VAL A 72 2.37 6.60 -20.14
C VAL A 72 3.45 6.97 -19.12
N LEU A 73 4.34 7.91 -19.45
CA LEU A 73 5.53 8.26 -18.66
C LEU A 73 5.20 8.87 -17.28
N ASN A 74 4.02 9.48 -17.11
CA ASN A 74 3.64 10.12 -15.85
C ASN A 74 2.95 9.17 -14.86
N PHE A 75 2.66 7.93 -15.27
CA PHE A 75 1.90 7.00 -14.46
C PHE A 75 2.64 6.58 -13.19
N SER A 76 3.88 6.12 -13.30
CA SER A 76 4.65 5.62 -12.14
C SER A 76 4.84 6.72 -11.11
N SER A 77 5.23 7.93 -11.53
CA SER A 77 5.39 9.07 -10.63
C SER A 77 4.09 9.42 -9.90
N LYS A 78 2.96 9.50 -10.62
CA LYS A 78 1.67 9.84 -10.00
C LYS A 78 1.18 8.77 -9.03
N VAL A 79 1.32 7.49 -9.38
CA VAL A 79 0.93 6.40 -8.47
C VAL A 79 1.78 6.41 -7.19
N ILE A 80 3.09 6.63 -7.32
CA ILE A 80 3.98 6.74 -6.16
C ILE A 80 3.61 7.94 -5.30
N GLU A 81 3.30 9.08 -5.90
CA GLU A 81 2.86 10.29 -5.19
C GLU A 81 1.54 10.08 -4.45
N ASP A 82 0.52 9.57 -5.14
CA ASP A 82 -0.80 9.31 -4.58
C ASP A 82 -0.69 8.27 -3.44
N PHE A 83 0.04 7.16 -3.68
CA PHE A 83 0.29 6.13 -2.65
C PHE A 83 0.94 6.72 -1.41
N ARG A 84 2.02 7.50 -1.58
CA ARG A 84 2.73 8.15 -0.47
C ARG A 84 1.87 9.16 0.28
N ALA A 85 1.00 9.88 -0.42
CA ALA A 85 0.09 10.85 0.19
C ALA A 85 -0.96 10.15 1.08
N PHE A 86 -1.58 9.08 0.58
CA PHE A 86 -2.55 8.31 1.34
C PHE A 86 -1.91 7.55 2.50
N SER A 87 -0.75 6.93 2.28
CA SER A 87 -0.03 6.20 3.32
C SER A 87 0.42 7.13 4.46
N ARG A 88 0.89 8.34 4.14
CA ARG A 88 1.28 9.35 5.13
C ARG A 88 0.10 9.84 5.96
N LYS A 89 -1.06 10.05 5.33
CA LYS A 89 -2.29 10.44 6.05
C LYS A 89 -2.70 9.39 7.08
N LEU A 90 -2.37 8.13 6.84
CA LEU A 90 -2.68 7.00 7.71
C LEU A 90 -1.52 6.62 8.65
N GLY A 91 -0.37 7.28 8.56
CA GLY A 91 0.83 7.00 9.35
C GLY A 91 1.52 5.68 8.99
N VAL A 92 1.38 5.20 7.75
CA VAL A 92 1.92 3.93 7.25
C VAL A 92 2.85 4.12 6.04
N GLU A 93 3.41 5.31 5.84
CA GLU A 93 4.21 5.67 4.67
C GLU A 93 5.51 4.89 4.47
N ASN A 94 6.03 4.27 5.53
CA ASN A 94 7.23 3.44 5.47
C ASN A 94 6.90 1.93 5.46
N LEU A 95 5.60 1.59 5.48
CA LEU A 95 5.15 0.20 5.55
C LEU A 95 5.37 -0.56 4.24
N PHE A 96 5.29 0.13 3.10
CA PHE A 96 5.55 -0.45 1.79
C PHE A 96 6.56 0.41 1.01
N GLU A 97 7.45 -0.24 0.26
CA GLU A 97 8.50 0.39 -0.57
C GLU A 97 8.52 -0.10 -2.02
#